data_AF-A0A1Y1R833-F1
#
_entry.id   AF-A0A1Y1R833-F1
#
_cell.length_a   1.000
_cell.length_b   1.000
_cell.length_c   1.000
_cell.angle_alpha   90.00
_cell.angle_beta   90.00
_cell.angle_gamma   90.00
#
_symmetry.space_group_name_H-M   'P 1'
#
loop_
_entity.id
_entity.type
_entity.pdbx_description
1 polymer ?
#
loop_
_entity_poly.entity_id
_entity_poly.type
_entity_poly.pdbx_seq_one_letter_code
_entity_poly.pdbx_strand_id
1 'polypeptide(L)'
;MRFISRYTLAISLYCSAEAIAVDHGQPSAGKNAEPQPVIGLVLHGLDGQFYQSVENTARTYQQSGQPPFRLNAGGALQEGDVAVQRAFLRQLLAGHVSGIVLAPADDQALLPELLQARKQGVCVVNIGSRLDTRLMGNKQLVIPWVGPDNRAAAKEVAELLVSRLSKGDQVAILAGRPGDTSSFERVTGFRHALKAAGLKVVAIEAAGWQKQVLLQVGG
;
A
#
# COMPACT_ATOMS: atom_id res chain seq x y z
N MET A 1 4.32 -9.51 -14.09
CA MET A 1 5.34 -10.28 -13.34
C MET A 1 6.60 -9.50 -12.93
N ARG A 2 6.88 -8.29 -13.45
CA ARG A 2 8.08 -7.50 -13.05
C ARG A 2 7.91 -6.60 -11.81
N PHE A 3 6.67 -6.30 -11.42
CA PHE A 3 6.39 -5.40 -10.29
C PHE A 3 6.66 -6.05 -8.92
N ILE A 4 6.26 -7.31 -8.71
CA ILE A 4 6.39 -7.99 -7.40
C ILE A 4 7.82 -8.43 -7.11
N SER A 5 8.60 -8.80 -8.14
CA SER A 5 10.01 -9.17 -8.00
C SER A 5 10.86 -8.03 -7.40
N ARG A 6 10.49 -6.77 -7.64
CA ARG A 6 11.13 -5.60 -7.02
C ARG A 6 10.70 -5.36 -5.57
N TYR A 7 9.47 -5.74 -5.22
CA TYR A 7 8.91 -5.55 -3.87
C TYR A 7 9.42 -6.59 -2.87
N THR A 8 9.58 -7.85 -3.28
CA THR A 8 10.22 -8.89 -2.45
C THR A 8 11.68 -8.54 -2.12
N LEU A 9 12.44 -8.04 -3.11
CA LEU A 9 13.82 -7.63 -2.91
C LEU A 9 13.93 -6.46 -1.91
N ALA A 10 13.00 -5.50 -1.96
CA ALA A 10 13.01 -4.35 -1.06
C ALA A 10 12.68 -4.74 0.40
N ILE A 11 11.76 -5.69 0.60
CA ILE A 11 11.41 -6.19 1.94
C ILE A 11 12.55 -7.03 2.53
N SER A 12 13.22 -7.87 1.74
CA SER A 12 14.36 -8.64 2.23
C SER A 12 15.57 -7.74 2.53
N LEU A 13 15.89 -6.76 1.66
CA LEU A 13 17.02 -5.85 1.91
C LEU A 13 16.83 -4.97 3.15
N TYR A 14 15.62 -4.45 3.38
CA TYR A 14 15.37 -3.57 4.53
C TYR A 14 15.43 -4.36 5.86
N CYS A 15 14.90 -5.58 5.89
CA CYS A 15 14.92 -6.41 7.09
C CYS A 15 16.32 -6.95 7.42
N SER A 16 17.17 -7.19 6.41
CA SER A 16 18.57 -7.58 6.62
C SER A 16 19.46 -6.45 7.14
N ALA A 17 19.11 -5.18 6.90
CA ALA A 17 19.89 -4.04 7.37
C ALA A 17 19.72 -3.75 8.87
N GLU A 18 18.56 -4.08 9.46
CA GLU A 18 18.32 -3.91 10.91
C GLU A 18 18.87 -5.08 11.75
N ALA A 19 19.19 -6.23 11.15
CA ALA A 19 19.66 -7.42 11.86
C ALA A 19 21.18 -7.43 12.18
N ILE A 20 21.96 -6.43 11.74
CA ILE A 20 23.43 -6.42 11.87
C ILE A 20 23.91 -5.88 13.23
N ALA A 21 23.04 -5.47 14.16
CA ALA A 21 23.45 -4.80 15.39
C ALA A 21 23.49 -5.65 16.68
N VAL A 22 23.28 -6.98 16.63
CA VAL A 22 23.40 -7.82 17.85
C VAL A 22 24.13 -9.13 17.52
N ASP A 23 25.47 -9.08 17.47
CA ASP A 23 26.32 -10.26 17.46
C ASP A 23 26.88 -10.52 18.87
N HIS A 24 26.31 -11.50 19.56
CA HIS A 24 26.96 -12.17 20.69
C HIS A 24 27.18 -13.63 20.32
N GLY A 25 28.39 -13.90 19.82
CA GLY A 25 28.78 -15.22 19.33
C GLY A 25 28.64 -16.34 20.36
N GLN A 26 28.00 -17.43 19.94
CA GLN A 26 28.27 -18.79 20.43
C GLN A 26 28.06 -19.81 19.29
N PRO A 27 28.75 -20.96 19.30
CA PRO A 27 28.79 -21.91 18.19
C PRO A 27 27.53 -22.80 18.13
N SER A 28 26.90 -22.93 16.95
CA SER A 28 25.67 -23.69 16.77
C SER A 28 25.90 -25.20 16.60
N ALA A 29 25.40 -25.99 17.55
CA ALA A 29 25.12 -27.41 17.39
C ALA A 29 23.65 -27.62 16.97
N GLY A 30 23.41 -28.46 15.95
CA GLY A 30 22.10 -29.00 15.57
C GLY A 30 21.25 -28.11 14.66
N LYS A 31 21.04 -28.54 13.40
CA LYS A 31 20.04 -27.96 12.49
C LYS A 31 18.63 -28.33 12.95
N ASN A 32 18.12 -27.65 13.98
CA ASN A 32 16.68 -27.50 14.13
C ASN A 32 16.22 -26.50 13.05
N ALA A 33 15.23 -26.89 12.24
CA ALA A 33 14.64 -25.95 11.30
C ALA A 33 14.12 -24.74 12.09
N GLU A 34 14.68 -23.55 11.82
CA GLU A 34 14.19 -22.33 12.46
C GLU A 34 12.69 -22.17 12.20
N PRO A 35 11.90 -21.73 13.19
CA PRO A 35 10.48 -21.49 13.01
C PRO A 35 10.26 -20.55 11.82
N GLN A 36 9.41 -20.94 10.86
CA GLN A 36 9.14 -20.10 9.70
C GLN A 36 8.56 -18.74 10.15
N PRO A 37 9.08 -17.62 9.62
CA PRO A 37 8.57 -16.30 9.98
C PRO A 37 7.09 -16.17 9.62
N VAL A 38 6.34 -15.49 10.47
CA VAL A 38 4.90 -15.22 10.24
C VAL A 38 4.76 -13.78 9.77
N ILE A 39 4.17 -13.59 8.59
CA ILE A 39 3.90 -12.28 8.00
C ILE A 39 2.41 -11.99 8.08
N GLY A 40 2.05 -10.90 8.74
CA GLY A 40 0.70 -10.34 8.74
C GLY A 40 0.45 -9.49 7.51
N LEU A 41 -0.62 -9.76 6.76
CA LEU A 41 -1.07 -8.91 5.66
C LEU A 41 -2.40 -8.25 6.06
N VAL A 42 -2.38 -6.95 6.29
CA VAL A 42 -3.52 -6.16 6.79
C VAL A 42 -4.05 -5.30 5.65
N LEU A 43 -5.24 -5.62 5.15
CA LEU A 43 -5.83 -5.02 3.95
C LEU A 43 -6.96 -4.03 4.28
N HIS A 44 -7.09 -3.00 3.44
CA HIS A 44 -7.99 -1.85 3.60
C HIS A 44 -9.48 -2.22 3.61
N GLY A 45 -9.90 -3.06 2.67
CA GLY A 45 -11.27 -3.55 2.50
C GLY A 45 -11.26 -4.75 1.55
N LEU A 46 -12.01 -5.81 1.85
CA LEU A 46 -12.10 -7.04 1.04
C LEU A 46 -13.34 -7.08 0.12
N ASP A 47 -14.18 -6.05 0.16
CA ASP A 47 -15.34 -5.84 -0.71
C ASP A 47 -14.95 -5.53 -2.17
N GLY A 48 -13.79 -4.91 -2.39
CA GLY A 48 -13.25 -4.62 -3.71
C GLY A 48 -12.36 -5.72 -4.31
N GLN A 49 -12.39 -5.87 -5.65
CA GLN A 49 -11.52 -6.82 -6.37
C GLN A 49 -10.02 -6.54 -6.22
N PHE A 50 -9.63 -5.30 -5.92
CA PHE A 50 -8.22 -4.91 -5.83
C PHE A 50 -7.49 -5.63 -4.68
N TYR A 51 -7.99 -5.50 -3.46
CA TYR A 51 -7.33 -6.10 -2.30
C TYR A 51 -7.50 -7.63 -2.23
N GLN A 52 -8.58 -8.17 -2.80
CA GLN A 52 -8.70 -9.62 -3.04
C GLN A 52 -7.56 -10.12 -3.96
N SER A 53 -7.25 -9.39 -5.04
CA SER A 53 -6.13 -9.72 -5.93
C SER A 53 -4.78 -9.63 -5.21
N VAL A 54 -4.60 -8.65 -4.32
CA VAL A 54 -3.39 -8.52 -3.48
C VAL A 54 -3.24 -9.73 -2.56
N GLU A 55 -4.31 -10.14 -1.86
CA GLU A 55 -4.29 -11.33 -1.00
C GLU A 55 -3.96 -12.59 -1.79
N ASN A 56 -4.64 -12.82 -2.92
CA ASN A 56 -4.39 -13.97 -3.78
C ASN A 56 -2.94 -14.01 -4.26
N THR A 57 -2.40 -12.87 -4.65
CA THR A 57 -1.00 -12.74 -5.06
C THR A 57 -0.04 -13.09 -3.92
N ALA A 58 -0.32 -12.62 -2.70
CA ALA A 58 0.49 -12.94 -1.53
C ALA A 58 0.43 -14.44 -1.17
N ARG A 59 -0.74 -15.07 -1.29
CA ARG A 59 -0.91 -16.52 -1.09
C ARG A 59 -0.19 -17.34 -2.16
N THR A 60 -0.30 -16.97 -3.43
CA THR A 60 0.47 -17.60 -4.52
C THR A 60 1.97 -17.46 -4.28
N TYR A 61 2.43 -16.29 -3.82
CA TYR A 61 3.84 -16.09 -3.49
C TYR A 61 4.28 -16.96 -2.31
N GLN A 62 3.47 -17.07 -1.25
CA GLN A 62 3.72 -17.98 -0.14
C GLN A 62 3.87 -19.44 -0.61
N GLN A 63 3.00 -19.88 -1.52
CA GLN A 63 3.02 -21.24 -2.10
C GLN A 63 4.27 -21.52 -2.94
N SER A 64 4.96 -20.49 -3.45
CA SER A 64 6.26 -20.68 -4.13
C SER A 64 7.36 -21.19 -3.19
N GLY A 65 7.19 -20.99 -1.87
CA GLY A 65 8.10 -21.50 -0.84
C GLY A 65 9.45 -20.79 -0.75
N GLN A 66 9.68 -19.70 -1.50
CA GLN A 66 10.99 -19.03 -1.55
C GLN A 66 10.90 -17.50 -1.39
N PRO A 67 11.35 -16.94 -0.24
CA PRO A 67 11.75 -17.65 0.98
C PRO A 67 10.53 -18.29 1.68
N PRO A 68 10.71 -19.30 2.55
CA PRO A 68 9.60 -19.91 3.27
C PRO A 68 9.06 -18.97 4.36
N PHE A 69 7.75 -18.76 4.40
CA PHE A 69 7.06 -18.00 5.44
C PHE A 69 5.61 -18.47 5.60
N ARG A 70 5.01 -18.13 6.74
CA ARG A 70 3.58 -18.27 6.98
C ARG A 70 2.88 -16.94 6.77
N LEU A 71 1.77 -16.94 6.04
CA LEU A 71 0.93 -15.75 5.84
C LEU A 71 -0.30 -15.78 6.76
N ASN A 72 -0.52 -14.69 7.49
CA ASN A 72 -1.79 -14.39 8.16
C ASN A 72 -2.41 -13.14 7.53
N ALA A 73 -3.34 -13.34 6.59
CA ALA A 73 -3.98 -12.25 5.85
C ALA A 73 -5.38 -11.97 6.40
N GLY A 74 -5.71 -10.69 6.51
CA GLY A 74 -7.01 -10.22 6.97
C GLY A 74 -7.19 -8.73 6.72
N GLY A 75 -8.41 -8.25 6.87
CA GLY A 75 -8.76 -6.85 6.62
C GLY A 75 -10.20 -6.57 6.99
N ALA A 76 -10.60 -5.31 6.86
CA ALA A 76 -12.00 -4.97 7.00
C ALA A 76 -12.84 -5.59 5.86
N LEU A 77 -14.08 -5.98 6.16
CA LEU A 77 -15.02 -6.40 5.12
C LEU A 77 -15.47 -5.21 4.27
N GLN A 78 -15.57 -4.03 4.89
CA GLN A 78 -15.93 -2.76 4.23
C GLN A 78 -14.74 -1.80 4.27
N GLU A 79 -14.54 -1.06 3.20
CA GLU A 79 -13.53 0.01 3.17
C GLU A 79 -13.70 1.02 4.32
N GLY A 80 -12.59 1.37 4.99
CA GLY A 80 -12.57 2.42 6.01
C GLY A 80 -12.87 1.97 7.45
N ASP A 81 -13.11 0.68 7.71
CA ASP A 81 -13.26 0.18 9.07
C ASP A 81 -11.90 0.06 9.79
N VAL A 82 -11.46 1.20 10.34
CA VAL A 82 -10.23 1.32 11.14
C VAL A 82 -10.27 0.42 12.38
N ALA A 83 -11.45 0.19 12.97
CA ALA A 83 -11.58 -0.59 14.20
C ALA A 83 -11.23 -2.07 13.95
N VAL A 84 -11.70 -2.63 12.83
CA VAL A 84 -11.36 -3.99 12.43
C VAL A 84 -9.87 -4.14 12.14
N GLN A 85 -9.26 -3.21 11.38
CA GLN A 85 -7.82 -3.26 11.12
C GLN A 85 -7.00 -3.17 12.41
N ARG A 86 -7.41 -2.30 13.34
CA ARG A 86 -6.77 -2.16 14.65
C ARG A 86 -6.84 -3.44 15.45
N ALA A 87 -8.00 -4.07 15.53
CA ALA A 87 -8.17 -5.33 16.24
C ALA A 87 -7.28 -6.43 15.64
N PHE A 88 -7.24 -6.52 14.31
CA PHE A 88 -6.41 -7.51 13.63
C PHE A 88 -4.90 -7.24 13.81
N LEU A 89 -4.46 -5.98 13.73
CA LEU A 89 -3.07 -5.59 14.05
C LEU A 89 -2.69 -6.01 15.47
N ARG A 90 -3.55 -5.75 16.47
CA ARG A 90 -3.29 -6.14 17.86
C ARG A 90 -3.20 -7.66 18.02
N GLN A 91 -4.04 -8.42 17.32
CA GLN A 91 -3.96 -9.87 17.29
C GLN A 91 -2.62 -10.36 16.70
N LEU A 92 -2.17 -9.76 15.60
CA LEU A 92 -0.87 -10.10 14.99
C LEU A 92 0.29 -9.81 15.95
N LEU A 93 0.27 -8.65 16.62
CA LEU A 93 1.29 -8.27 17.60
C LEU A 93 1.31 -9.20 18.82
N ALA A 94 0.13 -9.58 19.33
CA ALA A 94 0.02 -10.58 20.40
C ALA A 94 0.52 -11.98 19.97
N GLY A 95 0.39 -12.30 18.68
CA GLY A 95 0.90 -13.53 18.08
C GLY A 95 2.39 -13.51 17.71
N HIS A 96 3.13 -12.45 18.06
CA HIS A 96 4.55 -12.29 17.77
C HIS A 96 4.91 -12.51 16.29
N VAL A 97 4.14 -11.90 15.38
CA VAL A 97 4.48 -11.94 13.96
C VAL A 97 5.85 -11.32 13.70
N SER A 98 6.55 -11.83 12.70
CA SER A 98 7.88 -11.35 12.30
C SER A 98 7.80 -10.06 11.48
N GLY A 99 6.69 -9.85 10.76
CA GLY A 99 6.50 -8.66 9.95
C GLY A 99 5.04 -8.39 9.61
N ILE A 100 4.75 -7.14 9.24
CA ILE A 100 3.43 -6.64 8.86
C ILE A 100 3.52 -5.89 7.53
N VAL A 101 2.68 -6.27 6.57
CA VAL A 101 2.40 -5.51 5.36
C VAL A 101 1.01 -4.87 5.52
N LEU A 102 0.94 -3.54 5.52
CA LEU A 102 -0.27 -2.79 5.84
C LEU A 102 -0.72 -1.91 4.67
N ALA A 103 -1.96 -2.13 4.22
CA ALA A 103 -2.75 -1.15 3.47
C ALA A 103 -3.71 -0.43 4.43
N PRO A 104 -3.38 0.77 4.92
CA PRO A 104 -4.09 1.40 6.03
C PRO A 104 -5.43 2.00 5.59
N ALA A 105 -6.49 1.73 6.36
CA ALA A 105 -7.82 2.31 6.22
C ALA A 105 -7.82 3.85 6.35
N ASP A 106 -6.92 4.36 7.18
CA ASP A 106 -6.72 5.77 7.51
C ASP A 106 -5.21 6.02 7.69
N ASP A 107 -4.71 7.17 7.23
CA ASP A 107 -3.29 7.48 7.16
C ASP A 107 -2.64 7.84 8.51
N GLN A 108 -3.44 7.96 9.59
CA GLN A 108 -2.97 8.38 10.92
C GLN A 108 -3.47 7.46 12.05
N ALA A 109 -4.66 6.91 11.95
CA ALA A 109 -5.38 6.30 13.07
C ALA A 109 -4.71 5.02 13.62
N LEU A 110 -3.87 4.36 12.83
CA LEU A 110 -3.15 3.13 13.21
C LEU A 110 -1.74 3.41 13.73
N LEU A 111 -1.29 4.66 13.78
CA LEU A 111 0.05 5.01 14.27
C LEU A 111 0.36 4.46 15.67
N PRO A 112 -0.56 4.42 16.67
CA PRO A 112 -0.27 3.82 17.97
C PRO A 112 0.12 2.35 17.89
N GLU A 113 -0.61 1.55 17.11
CA GLU A 113 -0.31 0.14 16.88
C GLU A 113 1.00 -0.05 16.11
N LEU A 114 1.30 0.81 15.15
CA LEU A 114 2.55 0.77 14.38
C LEU A 114 3.79 1.09 15.24
N LEU A 115 3.66 2.02 16.19
CA LEU A 115 4.71 2.29 17.18
C LEU A 115 4.93 1.08 18.09
N GLN A 116 3.86 0.40 18.50
CA GLN A 116 3.96 -0.83 19.29
C GLN A 116 4.66 -1.94 18.50
N ALA A 117 4.32 -2.11 17.22
CA ALA A 117 4.98 -3.07 16.33
C ALA A 117 6.51 -2.85 16.29
N ARG A 118 6.95 -1.61 16.08
CA ARG A 118 8.38 -1.28 16.06
C ARG A 118 9.06 -1.52 17.41
N LYS A 119 8.41 -1.20 18.53
CA LYS A 119 8.93 -1.50 19.88
C LYS A 119 9.12 -3.00 20.13
N GLN A 120 8.32 -3.84 19.45
CA GLN A 120 8.43 -5.30 19.51
C GLN A 120 9.41 -5.88 18.47
N GLY A 121 10.12 -5.03 17.71
CA GLY A 121 11.03 -5.48 16.65
C GLY A 121 10.32 -6.00 15.39
N VAL A 122 9.01 -5.76 15.24
CA VAL A 122 8.24 -6.18 14.08
C VAL A 122 8.52 -5.24 12.91
N CYS A 123 8.96 -5.79 11.78
CA CYS A 123 9.14 -5.04 10.55
C CYS A 123 7.78 -4.63 9.97
N VAL A 124 7.60 -3.37 9.59
CA VAL A 124 6.35 -2.87 9.01
C VAL A 124 6.62 -2.28 7.63
N VAL A 125 5.81 -2.65 6.65
CA VAL A 125 5.83 -2.09 5.28
C VAL A 125 4.45 -1.58 4.94
N ASN A 126 4.37 -0.33 4.47
CA ASN A 126 3.13 0.29 4.06
C ASN A 126 2.92 0.11 2.54
N ILE A 127 1.76 -0.38 2.13
CA ILE A 127 1.32 -0.49 0.73
C ILE A 127 0.01 0.27 0.51
N GLY A 128 -0.40 0.48 -0.74
CA GLY A 128 -1.65 1.16 -1.04
C GLY A 128 -1.58 2.63 -0.63
N SER A 129 -2.54 3.09 0.18
CA SER A 129 -2.54 4.46 0.73
C SER A 129 -1.34 4.70 1.63
N ARG A 130 -0.65 5.82 1.43
CA ARG A 130 0.56 6.18 2.17
C ARG A 130 0.19 6.76 3.53
N LEU A 131 0.86 6.30 4.59
CA LEU A 131 0.77 6.90 5.93
C LEU A 131 1.31 8.34 5.95
N ASP A 132 0.79 9.19 6.84
CA ASP A 132 1.23 10.58 6.94
C ASP A 132 2.68 10.68 7.45
N THR A 133 3.59 10.96 6.52
CA THR A 133 5.03 11.07 6.78
C THR A 133 5.42 12.16 7.77
N ARG A 134 4.60 13.22 7.92
CA ARG A 134 4.88 14.31 8.86
C ARG A 134 4.75 13.83 10.31
N LEU A 135 3.76 13.00 10.57
CA LEU A 135 3.52 12.41 11.89
C LEU A 135 4.54 11.32 12.23
N MET A 136 5.07 10.65 11.21
CA MET A 136 6.12 9.63 11.33
C MET A 136 7.47 10.24 11.75
N GLY A 137 7.88 11.37 11.14
CA GLY A 137 9.12 12.08 11.47
C GLY A 137 9.17 12.54 12.94
N ASN A 138 8.06 13.06 13.46
CA ASN A 138 7.97 13.52 14.85
C ASN A 138 8.07 12.39 15.89
N LYS A 139 7.87 11.13 15.48
CA LYS A 139 7.85 9.97 16.36
C LYS A 139 9.04 9.02 16.15
N GLN A 140 10.04 9.44 15.37
CA GLN A 140 11.18 8.59 14.93
C GLN A 140 10.71 7.25 14.32
N LEU A 141 9.52 7.25 13.73
CA LEU A 141 8.90 6.07 13.14
C LEU A 141 9.18 6.10 11.66
N VAL A 142 10.10 5.26 11.17
CA VAL A 142 10.36 5.11 9.74
C VAL A 142 9.67 3.83 9.27
N ILE A 143 8.63 3.98 8.45
CA ILE A 143 7.95 2.86 7.79
C ILE A 143 8.13 3.03 6.29
N PRO A 144 8.80 2.09 5.60
CA PRO A 144 8.92 2.14 4.15
C PRO A 144 7.53 2.06 3.50
N TRP A 145 7.30 2.91 2.51
CA TRP A 145 6.11 2.82 1.65
C TRP A 145 6.47 2.23 0.31
N VAL A 146 5.60 1.35 -0.15
CA VAL A 146 5.72 0.59 -1.38
C VAL A 146 4.46 0.82 -2.20
N GLY A 147 4.61 1.60 -3.28
CA GLY A 147 3.51 1.88 -4.20
C GLY A 147 4.01 2.48 -5.51
N PRO A 148 3.12 2.61 -6.50
CA PRO A 148 3.47 3.19 -7.78
C PRO A 148 3.72 4.70 -7.65
N ASP A 149 4.54 5.25 -8.54
CA ASP A 149 4.53 6.70 -8.80
C ASP A 149 3.21 7.03 -9.52
N ASN A 150 2.20 7.42 -8.74
CA ASN A 150 0.86 7.69 -9.26
C ASN A 150 0.86 8.87 -10.24
N ARG A 151 1.78 9.83 -10.09
CA ARG A 151 1.86 11.00 -10.96
C ARG A 151 2.43 10.63 -12.31
N ALA A 152 3.54 9.90 -12.33
CA ALA A 152 4.14 9.40 -13.56
C ALA A 152 3.19 8.45 -14.30
N ALA A 153 2.57 7.49 -13.58
CA ALA A 153 1.61 6.57 -14.17
C ALA A 153 0.37 7.30 -14.74
N ALA A 154 -0.17 8.28 -14.02
CA ALA A 154 -1.29 9.07 -14.54
C ALA A 154 -0.91 9.91 -15.76
N LYS A 155 0.32 10.43 -15.82
CA LYS A 155 0.84 11.13 -16.99
C LYS A 155 0.89 10.19 -18.21
N GLU A 156 1.43 8.98 -18.08
CA GLU A 156 1.48 8.00 -19.17
C GLU A 156 0.08 7.63 -19.68
N VAL A 157 -0.88 7.41 -18.77
CA VAL A 157 -2.28 7.14 -19.15
C VAL A 157 -2.90 8.35 -19.85
N ALA A 158 -2.63 9.56 -19.38
CA ALA A 158 -3.12 10.78 -20.00
C ALA A 158 -2.54 11.01 -21.40
N GLU A 159 -1.28 10.65 -21.63
CA GLU A 159 -0.63 10.75 -22.95
C GLU A 159 -1.29 9.80 -23.96
N LEU A 160 -1.70 8.60 -23.53
CA LEU A 160 -2.51 7.70 -24.37
C LEU A 160 -3.87 8.31 -24.72
N LEU A 161 -4.52 8.99 -23.77
CA LEU A 161 -5.78 9.69 -24.02
C LEU A 161 -5.58 10.87 -24.99
N VAL A 162 -4.54 11.67 -24.79
CA VAL A 162 -4.18 12.82 -25.65
C VAL A 162 -4.01 12.39 -27.10
N SER A 163 -3.42 11.22 -27.36
CA SER A 163 -3.25 10.71 -28.73
C SER A 163 -4.56 10.49 -29.50
N ARG A 164 -5.70 10.52 -28.82
CA ARG A 164 -7.05 10.30 -29.37
C ARG A 164 -7.92 11.55 -29.38
N LEU A 165 -7.40 12.69 -28.91
CA LEU A 165 -8.13 13.95 -28.77
C LEU A 165 -7.44 15.06 -29.54
N SER A 166 -8.20 16.12 -29.83
CA SER A 166 -7.71 17.33 -30.49
C SER A 166 -7.54 18.47 -29.51
N LYS A 167 -6.62 19.38 -29.82
CA LYS A 167 -6.42 20.61 -29.05
C LYS A 167 -7.75 21.36 -28.90
N GLY A 168 -8.07 21.77 -27.67
CA GLY A 168 -9.32 22.47 -27.34
C GLY A 168 -10.47 21.56 -26.91
N ASP A 169 -10.36 20.24 -27.09
CA ASP A 169 -11.38 19.30 -26.60
C ASP A 169 -11.55 19.41 -25.09
N GLN A 170 -12.80 19.26 -24.65
CA GLN A 170 -13.19 19.35 -23.25
C GLN A 170 -13.10 17.98 -22.58
N VAL A 171 -12.50 17.94 -21.40
CA VAL A 171 -12.33 16.72 -20.62
C VAL A 171 -12.67 16.96 -19.16
N ALA A 172 -13.26 15.95 -18.51
CA ALA A 172 -13.49 15.94 -17.07
C ALA A 172 -12.55 14.92 -16.40
N ILE A 173 -12.17 15.19 -15.15
CA ILE A 173 -11.37 14.26 -14.34
C ILE A 173 -12.23 13.76 -13.18
N LEU A 174 -12.43 12.44 -13.11
CA LEU A 174 -13.08 11.80 -11.97
C LEU A 174 -12.01 11.38 -10.96
N ALA A 175 -11.94 12.12 -9.86
CA ALA A 175 -10.98 11.93 -8.80
C ALA A 175 -11.44 10.86 -7.79
N GLY A 176 -10.48 10.35 -7.02
CA GLY A 176 -10.73 9.50 -5.86
C GLY A 176 -11.33 10.24 -4.68
N ARG A 177 -11.21 9.65 -3.48
CA ARG A 177 -11.70 10.29 -2.24
C ARG A 177 -10.88 11.55 -1.93
N PRO A 178 -11.51 12.62 -1.41
CA PRO A 178 -10.79 13.78 -0.88
C PRO A 178 -9.81 13.36 0.22
N GLY A 179 -8.60 13.93 0.22
CA GLY A 179 -7.54 13.60 1.18
C GLY A 179 -6.62 12.45 0.76
N ASP A 180 -7.04 11.58 -0.18
CA ASP A 180 -6.17 10.50 -0.66
C ASP A 180 -4.99 11.08 -1.47
N THR A 181 -3.76 10.90 -0.97
CA THR A 181 -2.54 11.38 -1.66
C THR A 181 -2.40 10.78 -3.05
N SER A 182 -2.78 9.51 -3.25
CA SER A 182 -2.78 8.85 -4.55
C SER A 182 -3.75 9.49 -5.54
N SER A 183 -4.93 9.91 -5.08
CA SER A 183 -5.92 10.65 -5.88
C SER A 183 -5.33 11.99 -6.33
N PHE A 184 -4.75 12.74 -5.40
CA PHE A 184 -4.11 14.02 -5.67
C PHE A 184 -2.97 13.91 -6.69
N GLU A 185 -2.09 12.92 -6.54
CA GLU A 185 -0.99 12.66 -7.48
C GLU A 185 -1.48 12.32 -8.88
N ARG A 186 -2.52 11.47 -9.00
CA ARG A 186 -3.12 11.12 -10.29
C ARG A 186 -3.75 12.31 -10.97
N VAL A 187 -4.59 13.06 -10.25
CA VAL A 187 -5.22 14.29 -10.77
C VAL A 187 -4.15 15.27 -11.25
N THR A 188 -3.05 15.42 -10.50
CA THR A 188 -1.96 16.30 -10.90
C THR A 188 -1.27 15.81 -12.17
N GLY A 189 -0.98 14.51 -12.28
CA GLY A 189 -0.41 13.90 -13.49
C GLY A 189 -1.29 14.11 -14.73
N PHE A 190 -2.61 13.82 -14.60
CA PHE A 190 -3.58 14.07 -15.66
C PHE A 190 -3.63 15.55 -16.06
N ARG A 191 -3.81 16.47 -15.10
CA ARG A 191 -3.89 17.91 -15.38
C ARG A 191 -2.67 18.43 -16.13
N HIS A 192 -1.47 17.98 -15.75
CA HIS A 192 -0.24 18.39 -16.42
C HIS A 192 -0.20 17.92 -17.87
N ALA A 193 -0.49 16.64 -18.14
CA ALA A 193 -0.48 16.09 -19.49
C ALA A 193 -1.56 16.72 -20.39
N LEU A 194 -2.80 16.83 -19.88
CA LEU A 194 -3.92 17.41 -20.61
C LEU A 194 -3.67 18.88 -20.95
N LYS A 195 -3.13 19.66 -20.01
CA LYS A 195 -2.77 21.07 -20.24
C LYS A 195 -1.64 21.19 -21.27
N ALA A 196 -0.63 20.34 -21.21
CA ALA A 196 0.48 20.35 -22.18
C ALA A 196 0.00 20.05 -23.62
N ALA A 197 -1.04 19.22 -23.76
CA ALA A 197 -1.69 18.93 -25.03
C ALA A 197 -2.68 20.02 -25.50
N GLY A 198 -2.94 21.04 -24.69
CA GLY A 198 -3.91 22.10 -24.99
C GLY A 198 -5.37 21.64 -24.90
N LEU A 199 -5.66 20.61 -24.12
CA LEU A 199 -7.03 20.20 -23.78
C LEU A 199 -7.60 21.09 -22.66
N LYS A 200 -8.92 21.24 -22.65
CA LYS A 200 -9.63 22.04 -21.65
C LYS A 200 -10.21 21.14 -20.56
N VAL A 201 -9.60 21.13 -19.39
CA VAL A 201 -10.21 20.47 -18.21
C VAL A 201 -11.39 21.32 -17.74
N VAL A 202 -12.61 20.79 -17.88
CA VAL A 202 -13.86 21.52 -17.57
C VAL A 202 -14.47 21.15 -16.22
N ALA A 203 -14.12 20.00 -15.66
CA ALA A 203 -14.57 19.57 -14.35
C ALA A 203 -13.55 18.64 -13.68
N ILE A 204 -13.50 18.66 -12.35
CA ILE A 204 -12.78 17.70 -11.52
C ILE A 204 -13.70 17.30 -10.37
N GLU A 205 -14.28 16.10 -10.46
CA GLU A 205 -15.31 15.64 -9.53
C GLU A 205 -14.80 14.47 -8.69
N ALA A 206 -15.06 14.48 -7.39
CA ALA A 206 -14.68 13.38 -6.51
C ALA A 206 -15.70 12.24 -6.62
N ALA A 207 -15.33 11.15 -7.29
CA ALA A 207 -16.14 9.93 -7.41
C ALA A 207 -15.86 8.91 -6.29
N GLY A 208 -14.89 9.18 -5.42
CA GLY A 208 -14.65 8.40 -4.21
C GLY A 208 -14.25 6.94 -4.43
N TRP A 209 -13.72 6.61 -5.62
CA TRP A 209 -13.41 5.24 -6.07
C TRP A 209 -14.63 4.31 -6.22
N GLN A 210 -15.85 4.85 -6.14
CA GLN A 210 -17.08 4.06 -6.18
C GLN A 210 -17.63 3.97 -7.60
N LYS A 211 -17.90 2.74 -8.05
CA LYS A 211 -18.51 2.51 -9.37
C LYS A 211 -19.88 3.18 -9.52
N GLN A 212 -20.71 3.21 -8.47
CA GLN A 212 -22.04 3.84 -8.51
C GLN A 212 -21.99 5.35 -8.75
N VAL A 213 -21.02 6.06 -8.17
CA VAL A 213 -20.94 7.52 -8.30
C VAL A 213 -20.62 7.94 -9.74
N LEU A 214 -19.89 7.09 -10.49
CA LEU A 214 -19.55 7.34 -11.89
C LEU A 214 -20.78 7.50 -12.81
N LEU A 215 -21.92 6.89 -12.47
CA LEU A 215 -23.14 6.94 -13.29
C LEU A 215 -23.93 8.25 -13.11
N GLN A 216 -23.62 9.04 -12.09
CA GLN A 216 -24.34 10.29 -11.79
C GLN A 216 -23.64 11.54 -12.32
N VAL A 217 -22.34 11.46 -12.68
CA VAL A 217 -21.54 12.61 -13.14
C VAL A 217 -21.77 12.93 -14.63
N GLY A 218 -22.61 12.15 -15.33
CA GLY A 218 -22.92 12.32 -16.76
C GLY A 218 -24.37 12.72 -17.08
N GLY A 219 -25.13 13.19 -16.08
CA GLY A 219 -26.49 13.71 -16.25
C GLY A 219 -26.53 15.21 -16.49
#